data_AF-X1AKE5-F1
#
_entry.id   AF-X1AKE5-F1
#
_cell.length_a   1.000
_cell.length_b   1.000
_cell.length_c   1.000
_cell.angle_alpha   90.00
_cell.angle_beta   90.00
_cell.angle_gamma   90.00
#
_symmetry.space_group_name_H-M   'P 1'
#
loop_
_entity.id
_entity.type
_entity.pdbx_description
1 polymer ?
#
loop_
_entity_poly.entity_id
_entity_poly.type
_entity_poly.pdbx_seq_one_letter_code
_entity_poly.pdbx_strand_id
1 'polypeptide(L)'
;MYVGLKSEKWRLNVDTCGGGTWIYDDGIHKFSMALWLMGEERVDKVYSWIDYFATFMDSPSIIFWKYPSKDDSDPPKFGSMQFTLAPNLYYPSNYYNCDEFIEISGTKGMMWINQCTSGGNFISKTPQHPPIVVYRDGKV
;
A
#
# COMPACT_ATOMS: atom_id res chain seq x y z
N MET A 1 10.94 -11.76 -11.63
CA MET A 1 10.39 -12.55 -12.76
C MET A 1 10.50 -11.71 -14.03
N TYR A 2 11.05 -12.21 -15.13
CA TYR A 2 11.07 -11.48 -16.41
C TYR A 2 9.80 -11.79 -17.20
N VAL A 3 8.94 -10.79 -17.37
CA VAL A 3 7.73 -10.88 -18.20
C VAL A 3 8.07 -10.27 -19.56
N GLY A 4 7.79 -10.99 -20.65
CA GLY A 4 8.10 -10.51 -22.00
C GLY A 4 7.24 -9.30 -22.38
N LEU A 5 7.80 -8.33 -23.11
CA LEU A 5 7.13 -7.08 -23.51
C LEU A 5 5.77 -7.28 -24.21
N LYS A 6 5.57 -8.40 -24.91
CA LYS A 6 4.28 -8.72 -25.53
C LYS A 6 3.18 -8.93 -24.49
N SER A 7 3.50 -9.52 -23.34
CA SER A 7 2.57 -9.76 -22.25
C SER A 7 2.18 -8.48 -21.51
N GLU A 8 2.95 -7.40 -21.65
CA GLU A 8 2.66 -6.08 -21.06
C GLU A 8 1.70 -5.24 -21.91
N LYS A 9 1.48 -5.60 -23.18
CA LYS A 9 0.70 -4.77 -24.12
C LYS A 9 -0.70 -4.43 -23.63
N TRP A 10 -1.37 -5.36 -22.96
CA TRP A 10 -2.72 -5.12 -22.44
C TRP A 10 -2.72 -4.12 -21.28
N ARG A 11 -1.65 -4.06 -20.47
CA ARG A 11 -1.50 -3.11 -19.35
C ARG A 11 -1.39 -1.66 -19.82
N LEU A 12 -0.88 -1.44 -21.03
CA LEU A 12 -0.78 -0.13 -21.66
C LEU A 12 -2.06 0.32 -22.38
N ASN A 13 -2.99 -0.60 -22.62
CA ASN A 13 -4.24 -0.30 -23.29
C ASN A 13 -5.36 -0.11 -22.26
N VAL A 14 -5.75 1.15 -22.04
CA VAL A 14 -6.76 1.59 -21.05
C VAL A 14 -8.08 0.83 -21.21
N ASP A 15 -8.49 0.52 -22.44
CA ASP A 15 -9.72 -0.21 -22.72
C ASP A 15 -9.70 -1.66 -22.20
N THR A 16 -8.50 -2.20 -21.95
CA THR A 16 -8.32 -3.60 -21.51
C THR A 16 -7.74 -3.74 -20.11
N CYS A 17 -7.06 -2.72 -19.57
CA CYS A 17 -6.46 -2.78 -18.23
C CYS A 17 -7.33 -2.19 -17.12
N GLY A 18 -8.32 -1.36 -17.45
CA GLY A 18 -9.28 -0.78 -16.49
C GLY A 18 -8.73 0.34 -15.60
N GLY A 19 -7.41 0.54 -15.54
CA GLY A 19 -6.79 1.59 -14.73
C GLY A 19 -5.26 1.61 -14.83
N GLY A 20 -4.63 2.44 -13.99
CA GLY A 20 -3.17 2.59 -13.96
C GLY A 20 -2.46 1.35 -13.40
N THR A 21 -1.23 1.12 -13.84
CA THR A 21 -0.56 -0.18 -13.65
C THR A 21 -0.25 -0.53 -12.21
N TRP A 22 -0.19 0.42 -11.28
CA TRP A 22 0.20 0.22 -9.88
C TRP A 22 -0.96 0.51 -8.93
N ILE A 23 -1.63 1.66 -9.04
CA ILE A 23 -2.73 2.00 -8.11
C ILE A 23 -3.93 1.09 -8.34
N TYR A 24 -4.28 0.82 -9.60
CA TYR A 24 -5.44 -0.04 -9.89
C TYR A 24 -5.11 -1.53 -9.68
N ASP A 25 -3.93 -1.99 -10.12
CA ASP A 25 -3.53 -3.41 -10.03
C ASP A 25 -3.13 -3.82 -8.60
N ASP A 26 -2.13 -3.17 -8.00
CA ASP A 26 -1.69 -3.49 -6.63
C ASP A 26 -2.49 -2.75 -5.56
N GLY A 27 -2.77 -1.46 -5.81
CA GLY A 27 -3.44 -0.61 -4.83
C GLY A 27 -4.86 -1.05 -4.46
N ILE A 28 -5.59 -1.75 -5.35
CA ILE A 28 -6.91 -2.30 -5.01
C ILE A 28 -6.83 -3.35 -3.90
N HIS A 29 -5.78 -4.16 -3.88
CA HIS A 29 -5.55 -5.13 -2.81
C HIS A 29 -5.29 -4.42 -1.48
N LYS A 30 -4.52 -3.33 -1.50
CA LYS A 30 -4.21 -2.54 -0.30
C LYS A 30 -5.43 -1.77 0.21
N PHE A 31 -6.24 -1.20 -0.69
CA PHE A 31 -7.52 -0.58 -0.35
C PHE A 31 -8.49 -1.57 0.29
N SER A 32 -8.63 -2.77 -0.29
CA SER A 32 -9.45 -3.84 0.27
C SER A 32 -9.00 -4.24 1.68
N MET A 33 -7.69 -4.36 1.89
CA MET A 33 -7.13 -4.65 3.20
C MET A 33 -7.38 -3.51 4.20
N ALA A 34 -7.28 -2.24 3.78
CA ALA A 34 -7.57 -1.11 4.65
C ALA A 34 -9.04 -1.07 5.10
N LEU A 35 -9.97 -1.37 4.19
CA LEU A 35 -11.39 -1.56 4.49
C LEU A 35 -11.61 -2.69 5.49
N TRP A 36 -10.98 -3.86 5.26
CA TRP A 36 -11.07 -5.00 6.16
C TRP A 36 -10.52 -4.69 7.56
N LEU A 37 -9.35 -4.05 7.65
CA LEU A 37 -8.72 -3.66 8.92
C LEU A 37 -9.57 -2.67 9.72
N MET A 38 -10.33 -1.81 9.05
CA MET A 38 -11.21 -0.83 9.69
C MET A 38 -12.64 -1.35 9.91
N GLY A 39 -12.97 -2.54 9.42
CA GLY A 39 -14.31 -3.10 9.50
C GLY A 39 -15.34 -2.27 8.74
N GLU A 40 -14.96 -1.80 7.55
CA GLU A 40 -15.77 -0.94 6.68
C GLU A 40 -15.94 -1.58 5.30
N GLU A 41 -17.07 -1.34 4.64
CA GLU A 41 -17.31 -1.83 3.27
C GLU A 41 -16.99 -0.78 2.20
N ARG A 42 -16.89 0.50 2.60
CA ARG A 42 -16.63 1.62 1.71
C ARG A 42 -15.99 2.79 2.44
N VAL A 43 -15.46 3.74 1.66
CA VAL A 43 -14.99 5.04 2.15
C VAL A 43 -16.08 6.10 1.92
N ASP A 44 -16.09 7.16 2.73
CA ASP A 44 -16.98 8.31 2.55
C ASP A 44 -16.47 9.23 1.43
N LYS A 45 -15.17 9.53 1.46
CA LYS A 45 -14.52 10.42 0.48
C LYS A 45 -13.08 9.99 0.25
N VAL A 46 -12.60 10.21 -0.97
CA VAL A 46 -11.22 9.95 -1.39
C VAL A 46 -10.69 11.15 -2.17
N TYR A 47 -9.42 11.48 -1.94
CA TYR A 47 -8.67 12.47 -2.69
C TYR A 47 -7.30 11.91 -3.03
N SER A 48 -6.71 12.39 -4.12
CA SER A 48 -5.38 11.94 -4.54
C SER A 48 -4.61 13.00 -5.33
N TRP A 49 -3.29 12.87 -5.28
CA TRP A 49 -2.38 13.39 -6.30
C TRP A 49 -1.70 12.19 -6.94
N ILE A 50 -1.83 12.08 -8.25
CA ILE A 50 -1.30 10.97 -9.05
C ILE A 50 -0.51 11.57 -10.20
N ASP A 51 0.81 11.37 -10.17
CA ASP A 51 1.68 11.64 -11.30
C ASP A 51 1.99 10.34 -12.05
N TYR A 52 2.55 10.49 -13.25
CA TYR A 52 2.91 9.37 -14.12
C TYR A 52 4.40 9.36 -14.43
N PHE A 53 5.06 8.25 -14.12
CA PHE A 53 6.40 7.94 -14.60
C PHE A 53 6.35 7.06 -15.84
N ALA A 54 7.24 7.33 -16.80
CA ALA A 54 7.31 6.63 -18.08
C ALA A 54 5.95 6.55 -18.83
N THR A 55 5.05 7.51 -18.59
CA THR A 55 3.71 7.65 -19.20
C THR A 55 2.62 6.69 -18.72
N PHE A 56 2.96 5.52 -18.17
CA PHE A 56 1.96 4.50 -17.79
C PHE A 56 2.04 4.03 -16.34
N MET A 57 3.13 4.32 -15.62
CA MET A 57 3.24 4.00 -14.20
C MET A 57 2.67 5.17 -13.40
N ASP A 58 1.52 4.98 -12.77
CA ASP A 58 0.78 5.93 -11.92
C ASP A 58 1.44 6.12 -10.54
N SER A 59 2.72 6.51 -10.59
CA SER A 59 3.60 6.75 -9.46
C SER A 59 4.60 7.87 -9.82
N PRO A 60 4.97 8.78 -8.89
CA PRO A 60 4.57 8.78 -7.49
C PRO A 60 3.11 9.20 -7.31
N SER A 61 2.49 8.66 -6.26
CA SER A 61 1.13 9.05 -5.91
C SER A 61 0.92 9.05 -4.41
N ILE A 62 0.04 9.95 -3.97
CA ILE A 62 -0.49 9.97 -2.60
C ILE A 62 -2.01 10.00 -2.68
N ILE A 63 -2.62 9.07 -1.96
CA ILE A 63 -4.06 8.88 -1.92
C ILE A 63 -4.45 8.87 -0.46
N PHE A 64 -5.51 9.57 -0.11
CA PHE A 64 -6.02 9.58 1.25
C PHE A 64 -7.53 9.63 1.25
N TRP A 65 -8.13 9.04 2.27
CA TRP A 65 -9.56 8.87 2.37
C TRP A 65 -10.05 8.99 3.80
N LYS A 66 -11.36 9.23 3.89
CA LYS A 66 -12.11 9.26 5.14
C LYS A 66 -13.07 8.07 5.16
N TYR A 67 -13.13 7.34 6.26
CA TYR A 67 -14.15 6.30 6.45
C TYR A 67 -15.49 6.90 6.90
N PRO A 68 -16.62 6.22 6.67
CA PRO A 68 -17.91 6.60 7.24
C PRO A 68 -17.85 6.66 8.78
N SER A 69 -18.64 7.55 9.36
CA SER A 69 -18.94 7.55 10.80
C SER A 69 -20.26 6.82 11.01
N LYS A 70 -20.29 5.91 11.98
CA LYS A 70 -21.50 5.13 12.32
C LYS A 70 -22.48 5.94 13.15
N ASP A 71 -21.98 6.64 14.16
CA ASP A 71 -22.71 7.54 15.06
C ASP A 71 -21.73 8.49 15.78
N ASP A 72 -22.25 9.36 16.66
CA ASP A 72 -21.47 10.37 17.38
C ASP A 72 -20.41 9.78 18.33
N SER A 73 -20.50 8.49 18.67
CA SER A 73 -19.51 7.79 19.49
C SER A 73 -18.40 7.12 18.68
N ASP A 74 -18.54 7.03 17.35
CA ASP A 74 -17.55 6.47 16.44
C ASP A 74 -16.52 7.54 16.04
N PRO A 75 -15.26 7.45 16.50
CA PRO A 75 -14.27 8.47 16.21
C PRO A 75 -13.97 8.55 14.70
N PRO A 76 -13.59 9.74 14.18
CA PRO A 76 -13.15 9.88 12.79
C PRO A 76 -11.97 8.96 12.49
N LYS A 77 -12.11 8.17 11.42
CA LYS A 77 -11.06 7.28 10.90
C LYS A 77 -10.63 7.78 9.53
N PHE A 78 -9.33 7.75 9.28
CA PHE A 78 -8.71 8.13 8.01
C PHE A 78 -7.74 7.05 7.57
N GLY A 79 -7.48 7.01 6.27
CA GLY A 79 -6.42 6.19 5.70
C GLY A 79 -5.64 6.98 4.66
N SER A 80 -4.42 6.54 4.42
CA SER A 80 -3.55 7.04 3.37
C SER A 80 -2.75 5.92 2.76
N MET A 81 -2.46 6.04 1.47
CA MET A 81 -1.61 5.14 0.71
C MET A 81 -0.70 5.98 -0.18
N GLN A 82 0.57 5.58 -0.26
CA GLN A 82 1.55 6.23 -1.09
C GLN A 82 2.24 5.19 -1.98
N PHE A 83 2.34 5.48 -3.27
CA PHE A 83 3.26 4.78 -4.15
C PHE A 83 4.49 5.67 -4.36
N THR A 84 5.66 5.12 -4.05
CA THR A 84 6.93 5.80 -4.22
C THR A 84 7.73 5.07 -5.29
N LEU A 85 8.30 5.83 -6.23
CA LEU A 85 9.22 5.31 -7.24
C LEU A 85 10.66 5.53 -6.79
N ALA A 86 11.39 4.43 -6.52
CA ALA A 86 12.78 4.46 -6.08
C ALA A 86 13.67 3.62 -7.03
N PRO A 87 13.90 4.07 -8.29
CA PRO A 87 14.46 3.22 -9.35
C PRO A 87 15.94 2.85 -9.12
N ASN A 88 16.63 3.59 -8.25
CA ASN A 88 18.05 3.38 -7.93
C ASN A 88 18.26 2.79 -6.52
N LEU A 89 17.19 2.48 -5.79
CA LEU A 89 17.28 1.87 -4.47
C LEU A 89 17.31 0.36 -4.63
N TYR A 90 18.32 -0.30 -4.06
CA TYR A 90 18.34 -1.75 -3.99
C TYR A 90 17.30 -2.23 -2.98
N TYR A 91 16.36 -3.05 -3.43
CA TYR A 91 15.35 -3.68 -2.58
C TYR A 91 15.52 -5.20 -2.56
N PRO A 92 15.78 -5.82 -1.40
CA PRO A 92 15.90 -7.26 -1.31
C PRO A 92 14.53 -7.90 -1.22
N SER A 93 14.00 -8.37 -2.34
CA SER A 93 12.74 -9.11 -2.41
C SER A 93 12.93 -10.45 -3.11
N ASN A 94 12.24 -11.47 -2.62
CA ASN A 94 12.28 -12.81 -3.21
C ASN A 94 11.29 -12.98 -4.39
N TYR A 95 10.29 -12.09 -4.51
CA TYR A 95 9.14 -12.30 -5.41
C TYR A 95 8.95 -11.15 -6.41
N TYR A 96 8.71 -9.94 -5.91
CA TYR A 96 8.41 -8.75 -6.72
C TYR A 96 9.33 -7.58 -6.36
N ASN A 97 9.58 -6.67 -7.31
CA ASN A 97 10.39 -5.47 -7.11
C ASN A 97 9.63 -4.36 -6.34
N CYS A 98 8.87 -4.76 -5.32
CA CYS A 98 8.04 -3.90 -4.51
C CYS A 98 8.29 -4.24 -3.05
N ASP A 99 8.17 -3.23 -2.20
CA ASP A 99 7.95 -3.44 -0.79
C ASP A 99 6.91 -2.49 -0.25
N GLU A 100 6.16 -3.02 0.70
CA GLU A 100 5.02 -2.37 1.28
C GLU A 100 5.06 -2.55 2.79
N PHE A 101 4.54 -1.54 3.47
CA PHE A 101 4.26 -1.61 4.88
C PHE A 101 2.90 -1.00 5.16
N ILE A 102 2.31 -1.43 6.27
CA ILE A 102 1.03 -0.95 6.75
C ILE A 102 1.24 -0.44 8.16
N GLU A 103 0.84 0.79 8.42
CA GLU A 103 0.71 1.32 9.77
C GLU A 103 -0.75 1.29 10.18
N ILE A 104 -1.01 0.78 11.39
CA ILE A 104 -2.32 0.80 12.03
C ILE A 104 -2.16 1.54 13.34
N SER A 105 -2.82 2.68 13.45
CA SER A 105 -2.73 3.56 14.62
C SER A 105 -4.05 3.60 15.37
N GLY A 106 -4.01 3.39 16.69
CA GLY A 106 -5.17 3.40 17.56
C GLY A 106 -4.87 4.03 18.92
N THR A 107 -5.90 4.11 19.77
CA THR A 107 -5.80 4.81 21.06
C THR A 107 -4.92 4.12 22.10
N LYS A 108 -4.61 2.84 21.92
CA LYS A 108 -3.81 2.02 22.85
C LYS A 108 -2.46 1.59 22.28
N GLY A 109 -2.12 2.04 21.08
CA GLY A 109 -0.89 1.61 20.43
C GLY A 109 -0.94 1.71 18.92
N MET A 110 0.17 1.31 18.32
CA MET A 110 0.41 1.30 16.88
C MET A 110 0.99 -0.05 16.48
N MET A 111 0.71 -0.48 15.26
CA MET A 111 1.28 -1.68 14.67
C MET A 111 1.82 -1.34 13.29
N TRP A 112 3.01 -1.85 12.98
CA TRP A 112 3.57 -1.84 11.63
C TRP A 112 3.68 -3.27 11.12
N ILE A 113 3.07 -3.53 9.97
CA ILE A 113 3.25 -4.78 9.22
C ILE A 113 4.18 -4.42 8.08
N ASN A 114 5.42 -4.90 8.15
CA ASN A 114 6.49 -4.57 7.20
C ASN A 114 6.70 -5.69 6.19
N GLN A 115 7.42 -5.37 5.14
CA GLN A 115 7.95 -6.32 4.16
C GLN A 115 6.88 -7.11 3.38
N CYS A 116 5.64 -6.65 3.28
CA CYS A 116 4.50 -7.47 2.86
C CYS A 116 4.82 -8.45 1.71
N THR A 117 5.00 -7.95 0.49
CA THR A 117 5.33 -8.78 -0.67
C THR A 117 6.83 -9.12 -0.74
N SER A 118 7.68 -8.37 -0.04
CA SER A 118 9.12 -8.56 -0.03
C SER A 118 9.63 -9.56 1.03
N GLY A 119 8.73 -10.09 1.86
CA GLY A 119 9.05 -10.81 3.09
C GLY A 119 9.87 -12.08 2.91
N GLY A 120 10.58 -12.46 3.97
CA GLY A 120 11.44 -13.64 3.99
C GLY A 120 12.81 -13.42 3.36
N ASN A 121 13.22 -12.15 3.18
CA ASN A 121 14.55 -11.78 2.71
C ASN A 121 15.52 -11.59 3.90
N PHE A 122 16.76 -11.12 3.67
CA PHE A 122 17.73 -10.94 4.75
C PHE A 122 17.38 -9.81 5.73
N ILE A 123 16.68 -8.76 5.28
CA ILE A 123 16.16 -7.67 6.12
C ILE A 123 15.16 -8.22 7.14
N SER A 124 14.35 -9.22 6.77
CA SER A 124 13.38 -9.85 7.68
C SER A 124 14.03 -10.50 8.91
N LYS A 125 15.34 -10.76 8.87
CA LYS A 125 16.13 -11.36 9.95
C LYS A 125 16.81 -10.30 10.84
N THR A 126 16.69 -9.02 10.49
CA THR A 126 17.32 -7.92 11.20
C THR A 126 16.39 -7.38 12.30
N PRO A 127 16.92 -6.99 13.47
CA PRO A 127 16.12 -6.30 14.49
C PRO A 127 15.58 -4.93 14.06
N GLN A 128 16.19 -4.30 13.06
CA GLN A 128 15.85 -2.94 12.61
C GLN A 128 14.57 -2.89 11.78
N HIS A 129 14.21 -3.99 11.12
CA HIS A 129 13.04 -4.04 10.27
C HIS A 129 12.38 -5.42 10.36
N PRO A 130 11.83 -5.79 11.54
CA PRO A 130 11.15 -7.05 11.70
C PRO A 130 9.81 -7.03 10.92
N PRO A 131 9.27 -8.20 10.53
CA PRO A 131 8.03 -8.26 9.76
C PRO A 131 6.82 -7.62 10.46
N ILE A 132 6.79 -7.64 11.80
CA ILE A 132 5.74 -7.00 12.59
C ILE A 132 6.39 -6.24 13.75
N VAL A 133 5.97 -5.00 13.96
CA VAL A 133 6.34 -4.16 15.10
C VAL A 133 5.07 -3.73 15.81
N VAL A 134 5.04 -3.77 17.15
CA VAL A 134 3.89 -3.33 17.94
C VAL A 134 4.36 -2.36 19.01
N TYR A 135 3.91 -1.12 18.93
CA TYR A 135 4.11 -0.14 19.98
C TYR A 135 2.90 -0.07 20.90
N ARG A 136 3.11 -0.26 22.20
CA ARG A 136 2.07 -0.14 23.22
C ARG A 136 2.67 0.21 24.58
N ASP A 137 1.99 1.09 25.32
CA ASP A 137 2.36 1.45 26.70
C ASP A 137 3.84 1.88 26.85
N GLY A 138 4.36 2.62 25.87
CA GLY A 138 5.74 3.12 25.85
C GLY A 138 6.80 2.09 25.45
N LYS A 139 6.40 0.93 24.92
CA LYS A 139 7.29 -0.19 24.55
C LYS A 139 7.05 -0.63 23.12
N VAL A 140 8.12 -1.08 22.47
CA VAL A 140 8.16 -1.66 21.11
C VAL A 140 8.64 -3.10 21.19
#